data_AF-A0A944YJU7-F1
#
_entry.id   AF-A0A944YJU7-F1
#
_cell.length_a   1.000
_cell.length_b   1.000
_cell.length_c   1.000
_cell.angle_alpha   90.00
_cell.angle_beta   90.00
_cell.angle_gamma   90.00
#
_symmetry.space_group_name_H-M   'P 1'
#
loop_
_entity.id
_entity.type
_entity.pdbx_description
1 polymer ?
#
loop_
_entity_poly.entity_id
_entity_poly.type
_entity_poly.pdbx_seq_one_letter_code
_entity_poly.pdbx_strand_id
1 'polypeptide(L)'
;MKIVIRKIHKYLSLFISVQLLLWTVSGIYFAYNQIELVRGEHLRNQSYDEIDFNLQELPSIKARSMKPFIRLGELLIQIETANQTLYLKQDGTEASQIDLNQAMEIVDTKTSLQALTASEIFEVPAGAEYRGRSLPLYQVQTNHKDSINVYVDAWTGDIVAIRSSSWRLWDLMWGLHIMDYVDRDNINNILLKAFSILALISSLSGVILFFITPRRSTS
;
A
#
# COMPACT_ATOMS: atom_id res chain seq x y z
N MET A 1 -21.52 -39.20 -19.54
CA MET A 1 -20.18 -38.89 -18.99
C MET A 1 -19.31 -38.01 -19.90
N LYS A 2 -19.09 -38.36 -21.18
CA LYS A 2 -18.21 -37.59 -22.11
C LYS A 2 -18.64 -36.13 -22.37
N ILE A 3 -19.94 -35.83 -22.41
CA ILE A 3 -20.47 -34.47 -22.67
C ILE A 3 -20.22 -33.53 -21.47
N VAL A 4 -20.40 -34.03 -20.24
CA VAL A 4 -20.20 -33.25 -19.01
C VAL A 4 -18.73 -32.89 -18.85
N ILE A 5 -17.82 -33.85 -19.06
CA ILE A 5 -16.37 -33.62 -19.04
C ILE A 5 -15.96 -32.57 -20.08
N ARG A 6 -16.49 -32.64 -21.31
CA ARG A 6 -16.23 -31.64 -22.36
C ARG A 6 -16.74 -30.25 -22.00
N LYS A 7 -17.93 -30.14 -21.40
CA LYS A 7 -18.49 -28.85 -20.96
C LYS A 7 -17.67 -28.26 -19.81
N ILE A 8 -17.36 -29.06 -18.78
CA ILE A 8 -16.54 -28.62 -17.64
C ILE A 8 -15.18 -28.16 -18.13
N HIS A 9 -14.49 -28.97 -18.95
CA HIS A 9 -13.19 -28.60 -19.51
C HIS A 9 -13.25 -27.30 -20.30
N LYS A 10 -14.25 -27.11 -21.17
CA LYS A 10 -14.40 -25.86 -21.96
C LYS A 10 -14.49 -24.62 -21.06
N TYR A 11 -15.37 -24.64 -20.05
CA TYR A 11 -15.57 -23.47 -19.18
C TYR A 11 -14.41 -23.27 -18.22
N LEU A 12 -13.83 -24.36 -17.69
CA LEU A 12 -12.66 -24.29 -16.82
C LEU A 12 -11.43 -23.74 -17.56
N SER A 13 -11.16 -24.23 -18.77
CA SER A 13 -10.07 -23.71 -19.61
C SER A 13 -10.28 -22.26 -19.99
N LEU A 14 -11.52 -21.83 -20.26
CA LEU A 14 -11.82 -20.42 -20.52
C LEU A 14 -11.55 -19.56 -19.28
N PHE A 15 -12.03 -19.98 -18.11
CA PHE A 15 -11.77 -19.27 -16.84
C PHE A 15 -10.28 -19.13 -16.57
N ILE A 16 -9.52 -20.23 -16.71
CA ILE A 16 -8.06 -20.22 -16.56
C ILE A 16 -7.40 -19.29 -17.58
N SER A 17 -7.82 -19.34 -18.84
CA SER A 17 -7.23 -18.49 -19.89
C SER A 17 -7.50 -17.00 -19.66
N VAL A 18 -8.71 -16.64 -19.23
CA VAL A 18 -9.06 -15.25 -18.91
C VAL A 18 -8.21 -14.74 -17.76
N GLN A 19 -8.07 -15.52 -16.69
CA GLN A 19 -7.27 -15.10 -15.56
C GLN A 19 -5.77 -15.04 -15.89
N LEU A 20 -5.24 -15.96 -16.68
CA LEU A 20 -3.86 -15.87 -17.19
C LEU A 20 -3.66 -14.62 -18.05
N LEU A 21 -4.65 -14.25 -18.87
CA LEU A 21 -4.61 -13.00 -19.65
C LEU A 21 -4.56 -11.78 -18.73
N LEU A 22 -5.39 -11.72 -17.69
CA LEU A 22 -5.35 -10.63 -16.69
C LEU A 22 -3.99 -10.58 -15.98
N TRP A 23 -3.43 -11.74 -15.63
CA TRP A 23 -2.10 -11.87 -15.05
C TRP A 23 -1.01 -11.34 -15.99
N THR A 24 -1.07 -11.67 -17.29
CA THR A 24 -0.10 -11.18 -18.28
C THR A 24 -0.25 -9.67 -18.52
N VAL A 25 -1.47 -9.16 -18.65
CA VAL A 25 -1.72 -7.72 -18.86
C VAL A 25 -1.22 -6.91 -17.67
N SER A 26 -1.50 -7.33 -16.44
CA SER A 26 -0.99 -6.69 -15.23
C SER A 26 0.54 -6.81 -15.11
N GLY A 27 1.12 -7.95 -15.46
CA GLY A 27 2.59 -8.12 -15.49
C GLY A 27 3.27 -7.18 -16.48
N ILE A 28 2.71 -7.03 -17.68
CA ILE A 28 3.17 -6.05 -18.67
C ILE A 28 3.05 -4.64 -18.09
N TYR A 29 1.91 -4.30 -17.49
CA TYR A 29 1.73 -3.00 -16.86
C TYR A 29 2.82 -2.70 -15.83
N PHE A 30 3.15 -3.64 -14.94
CA PHE A 30 4.23 -3.45 -13.94
C PHE A 30 5.61 -3.26 -14.58
N ALA A 31 5.90 -3.96 -15.68
CA ALA A 31 7.18 -3.83 -16.37
C ALA A 31 7.41 -2.41 -16.92
N TYR A 32 6.34 -1.69 -17.28
CA TYR A 32 6.40 -0.32 -17.78
C TYR A 32 6.10 0.76 -16.71
N ASN A 33 5.54 0.38 -15.56
CA ASN A 33 5.13 1.31 -14.51
C ASN A 33 5.82 0.96 -13.18
N GLN A 34 6.98 1.58 -12.96
CA GLN A 34 7.80 1.39 -11.76
C GLN A 34 7.06 1.80 -10.49
N ILE A 35 7.10 0.94 -9.48
CA ILE A 35 6.35 1.12 -8.23
C ILE A 35 6.86 2.33 -7.43
N GLU A 36 8.14 2.67 -7.55
CA GLU A 36 8.78 3.79 -6.87
C GLU A 36 8.21 5.13 -7.33
N LEU A 37 7.98 5.27 -8.64
CA LEU A 37 7.34 6.44 -9.23
C LEU A 37 5.88 6.54 -8.78
N VAL A 38 5.19 5.39 -8.77
CA VAL A 38 3.76 5.31 -8.45
C VAL A 38 3.48 5.54 -6.95
N ARG A 39 4.41 5.19 -6.06
CA ARG A 39 4.28 5.43 -4.61
C ARG A 39 4.47 6.89 -4.20
N GLY A 40 4.92 7.74 -5.11
CA GLY A 40 5.10 9.17 -4.84
C GLY A 40 6.28 9.47 -3.93
N GLU A 41 7.25 8.55 -3.76
CA GLU A 41 8.42 8.80 -2.90
C GLU A 41 9.24 10.00 -3.39
N HIS A 42 9.26 10.24 -4.70
CA HIS A 42 9.89 11.40 -5.33
C HIS A 42 9.20 12.74 -5.00
N LEU A 43 7.98 12.72 -4.45
CA LEU A 43 7.25 13.93 -4.06
C LEU A 43 7.63 14.39 -2.65
N ARG A 44 8.29 13.53 -1.87
CA ARG A 44 8.76 13.87 -0.52
C ARG A 44 10.00 14.76 -0.61
N ASN A 45 10.01 15.83 0.16
CA ASN A 45 11.18 16.66 0.34
C ASN A 45 12.13 15.95 1.32
N GLN A 46 13.40 15.82 0.94
CA GLN A 46 14.45 15.39 1.85
C GLN A 46 15.00 16.63 2.57
N SER A 47 14.32 17.06 3.62
CA SER A 47 14.84 18.10 4.54
C SER A 47 15.38 17.43 5.79
N TYR A 48 16.54 17.91 6.24
CA TYR A 48 17.09 17.60 7.54
C TYR A 48 16.99 18.88 8.37
N ASP A 49 16.11 18.88 9.36
CA ASP A 49 16.01 20.00 10.28
C ASP A 49 17.12 19.84 11.34
N GLU A 50 17.99 20.85 11.45
CA GLU A 50 18.93 20.94 12.57
C GLU A 50 18.14 21.24 13.86
N ILE A 51 18.37 20.46 14.91
CA ILE A 51 17.69 20.64 16.19
C ILE A 51 18.70 20.75 17.32
N ASP A 52 18.47 21.76 18.16
CA ASP A 52 19.13 21.89 19.44
C ASP A 52 18.50 20.90 20.44
N PHE A 53 19.24 19.83 20.75
CA PHE A 53 18.80 18.76 21.63
C PHE A 53 19.37 18.97 23.03
N ASN A 54 18.51 19.37 23.97
CA ASN A 54 18.86 19.45 25.39
C ASN A 54 18.15 18.34 26.18
N LEU A 55 18.93 17.49 26.84
CA LEU A 55 18.43 16.42 27.69
C LEU A 55 17.83 17.00 28.98
N GLN A 56 16.51 16.93 29.09
CA GLN A 56 15.79 17.21 30.34
C GLN A 56 15.52 15.90 31.08
N GLU A 57 15.46 15.95 32.42
CA GLU A 57 15.05 14.80 33.22
C GLU A 57 13.57 14.49 32.95
N LEU A 58 13.32 13.43 32.20
CA LEU A 58 11.97 12.91 32.00
C LEU A 58 11.49 12.17 33.26
N PRO A 59 10.17 12.17 33.53
CA PRO A 59 9.61 11.38 34.61
C PRO A 59 9.95 9.88 34.43
N SER A 60 10.11 9.16 35.54
CA SER A 60 10.41 7.73 35.52
C SER A 60 9.23 6.94 34.93
N ILE A 61 9.35 6.55 33.67
CA ILE A 61 8.35 5.78 32.93
C ILE A 61 8.94 4.40 32.61
N LYS A 62 8.18 3.34 32.89
CA LYS A 62 8.52 1.97 32.47
C LYS A 62 8.24 1.81 30.97
N ALA A 63 9.19 2.23 30.16
CA ALA A 63 9.14 2.13 28.70
C ALA A 63 9.66 0.76 28.22
N ARG A 64 8.99 0.18 27.22
CA ARG A 64 9.50 -0.92 26.40
C ARG A 64 10.39 -0.37 25.27
N SER A 65 9.97 0.72 24.65
CA SER A 65 10.74 1.42 23.63
C SER A 65 10.51 2.93 23.73
N MET A 66 11.49 3.69 23.26
CA MET A 66 11.43 5.15 23.19
C MET A 66 12.01 5.58 21.84
N LYS A 67 11.28 6.42 21.11
CA LYS A 67 11.68 6.93 19.80
C LYS A 67 11.49 8.45 19.77
N PRO A 68 12.58 9.24 19.69
CA PRO A 68 12.45 10.68 19.45
C PRO A 68 12.06 10.94 17.99
N PHE A 69 11.27 11.98 17.76
CA PHE A 69 10.88 12.44 16.43
C PHE A 69 10.58 13.94 16.43
N ILE A 70 10.52 14.53 15.25
CA ILE A 70 10.36 15.96 15.04
C ILE A 70 9.03 16.20 14.36
N ARG A 71 8.24 17.10 14.94
CA ARG A 71 6.94 17.48 14.41
C ARG A 71 6.80 18.99 14.45
N LEU A 72 6.75 19.62 13.27
CA LEU A 72 6.62 21.08 13.11
C LEU A 72 7.68 21.86 13.91
N GLY A 73 8.93 21.40 13.86
CA GLY A 73 10.06 22.00 14.59
C GLY A 73 10.10 21.72 16.09
N GLU A 74 9.11 21.00 16.65
CA GLU A 74 9.10 20.57 18.05
C GLU A 74 9.65 19.14 18.17
N LEU A 75 10.59 18.93 19.11
CA LEU A 75 11.06 17.60 19.44
C LEU A 75 10.08 16.90 20.38
N LEU A 76 9.60 15.73 19.94
CA LEU A 76 8.70 14.88 20.68
C LEU A 76 9.31 13.49 20.88
N ILE A 77 8.77 12.77 21.86
CA ILE A 77 9.23 11.45 22.24
C ILE A 77 8.02 10.52 22.25
N GLN A 78 8.04 9.51 21.38
CA GLN A 78 7.10 8.40 21.41
C GLN A 78 7.62 7.36 22.41
N ILE A 79 6.80 7.00 23.40
CA ILE A 79 7.13 6.01 24.43
C ILE A 79 6.12 4.88 24.33
N GLU A 80 6.59 3.69 23.98
CA GLU A 80 5.78 2.48 24.03
C GLU A 80 5.89 1.86 25.41
N THR A 81 4.77 1.74 26.12
CA THR A 81 4.67 1.02 27.39
C THR A 81 4.06 -0.36 27.17
N ALA A 82 3.87 -1.12 28.24
CA ALA A 82 3.18 -2.42 28.15
C ALA A 82 1.71 -2.27 27.68
N ASN A 83 1.08 -1.12 27.94
CA ASN A 83 -0.37 -0.93 27.77
C ASN A 83 -0.73 0.05 26.65
N GLN A 84 0.09 1.06 26.42
CA GLN A 84 -0.22 2.14 25.47
C GLN A 84 1.03 2.83 24.92
N THR A 85 0.83 3.60 23.86
CA THR A 85 1.83 4.52 23.31
C THR A 85 1.53 5.93 23.83
N LEU A 86 2.54 6.56 24.42
CA LEU A 86 2.50 7.94 24.88
C LEU A 86 3.33 8.81 23.95
N TYR A 87 2.92 10.07 23.80
CA TYR A 87 3.68 11.09 23.07
C TYR A 87 3.95 12.23 24.04
N LEU A 88 5.23 12.46 24.35
CA LEU A 88 5.64 13.49 25.29
C LEU A 88 6.47 14.57 24.59
N LYS A 89 6.35 15.79 25.09
CA LYS A 89 7.24 16.91 24.78
C LYS A 89 8.53 16.80 25.60
N GLN A 90 9.54 17.61 25.26
CA GLN A 90 10.80 17.67 26.02
C GLN A 90 10.59 18.00 27.51
N ASP A 91 9.57 18.81 27.84
CA ASP A 91 9.23 19.20 29.20
C ASP A 91 8.46 18.12 30.00
N GLY A 92 8.22 16.95 29.39
CA GLY A 92 7.50 15.83 29.99
C GLY A 92 5.98 15.95 29.94
N THR A 93 5.41 17.01 29.36
CA THR A 93 3.96 17.14 29.14
C THR A 93 3.50 16.28 27.96
N GLU A 94 2.23 15.87 27.99
CA GLU A 94 1.65 15.08 26.90
C GLU A 94 1.44 15.93 25.64
N ALA A 95 1.84 15.39 24.49
CA ALA A 95 1.58 15.97 23.19
C ALA A 95 0.19 15.57 22.70
N SER A 96 -0.57 16.54 22.19
CA SER A 96 -1.84 16.28 21.50
C SER A 96 -1.61 15.80 20.07
N GLN A 97 -2.65 15.22 19.46
CA GLN A 97 -2.73 15.02 18.02
C GLN A 97 -2.59 16.36 17.30
N ILE A 98 -2.08 16.32 16.07
CA ILE A 98 -2.07 17.49 15.19
C ILE A 98 -3.49 17.82 14.75
N ASP A 99 -3.78 19.09 14.50
CA ASP A 99 -5.04 19.48 13.87
C ASP A 99 -4.99 19.36 12.34
N LEU A 100 -6.14 19.60 11.70
CA LEU A 100 -6.28 19.52 10.24
C LEU A 100 -5.42 20.56 9.49
N ASN A 101 -5.20 21.75 10.08
CA ASN A 101 -4.38 22.78 9.47
C ASN A 101 -2.89 22.41 9.56
N GLN A 102 -2.46 21.87 10.70
CA GLN A 102 -1.13 21.32 10.92
C GLN A 102 -0.85 20.15 9.97
N ALA A 103 -1.85 19.29 9.70
CA ALA A 103 -1.71 18.25 8.70
C ALA A 103 -1.48 18.80 7.28
N MET A 104 -2.19 19.87 6.90
CA MET A 104 -1.96 20.55 5.62
C MET A 104 -0.58 21.21 5.55
N GLU A 105 -0.16 21.89 6.62
CA GLU A 105 1.17 22.50 6.73
C GLU A 105 2.29 21.45 6.61
N ILE A 106 2.13 20.29 7.24
CA ILE A 106 3.07 19.17 7.11
C ILE A 106 3.18 18.72 5.65
N VAL A 107 2.08 18.65 4.92
CA VAL A 107 2.10 18.27 3.51
C VAL A 107 2.81 19.33 2.66
N ASP A 108 2.51 20.61 2.86
CA ASP A 108 3.14 21.71 2.12
C ASP A 108 4.66 21.80 2.39
N THR A 109 5.09 21.48 3.61
CA THR A 109 6.51 21.57 4.01
C THR A 109 7.30 20.31 3.63
N LYS A 110 6.76 19.12 3.91
CA LYS A 110 7.46 17.84 3.69
C LYS A 110 7.27 17.27 2.28
N THR A 111 6.49 17.91 1.42
CA THR A 111 6.32 17.49 0.02
C THR A 111 6.42 18.64 -0.96
N SER A 112 6.51 18.32 -2.24
CA SER A 112 6.40 19.29 -3.34
C SER A 112 4.95 19.58 -3.77
N LEU A 113 3.98 19.16 -2.97
CA LEU A 113 2.55 19.29 -3.24
C LEU A 113 1.96 20.49 -2.49
N GLN A 114 0.82 20.99 -2.97
CA GLN A 114 0.04 22.00 -2.27
C GLN A 114 -1.25 21.38 -1.72
N ALA A 115 -1.44 21.48 -0.41
CA ALA A 115 -2.62 21.02 0.31
C ALA A 115 -3.85 21.87 -0.04
N LEU A 116 -5.02 21.23 -0.10
CA LEU A 116 -6.32 21.85 -0.36
C LEU A 116 -7.28 21.69 0.80
N THR A 117 -7.47 20.44 1.23
CA THR A 117 -8.41 20.08 2.30
C THR A 117 -7.87 18.90 3.08
N ALA A 118 -8.21 18.82 4.36
CA ALA A 118 -7.87 17.70 5.22
C ALA A 118 -9.12 17.11 5.87
N SER A 119 -9.15 15.79 6.02
CA SER A 119 -10.21 15.06 6.71
C SER A 119 -9.63 13.96 7.60
N GLU A 120 -10.30 13.70 8.70
CA GLU A 120 -9.87 12.71 9.69
C GLU A 120 -10.42 11.31 9.39
N ILE A 121 -9.60 10.29 9.67
CA ILE A 121 -9.89 8.89 9.40
C ILE A 121 -9.69 8.09 10.67
N PHE A 122 -10.78 7.43 11.08
CA PHE A 122 -10.83 6.56 12.26
C PHE A 122 -11.06 5.09 11.93
N GLU A 123 -11.28 4.76 10.66
CA GLU A 123 -11.57 3.39 10.22
C GLU A 123 -10.87 3.06 8.91
N VAL A 124 -10.56 1.78 8.75
CA VAL A 124 -9.95 1.21 7.54
C VAL A 124 -10.96 0.26 6.90
N PRO A 125 -11.78 0.73 5.95
CA PRO A 125 -12.66 -0.15 5.19
C PRO A 125 -11.84 -1.10 4.29
N ALA A 126 -12.47 -2.19 3.85
CA ALA A 126 -11.86 -3.12 2.91
C ALA A 126 -11.41 -2.40 1.62
N GLY A 127 -10.16 -2.66 1.20
CA GLY A 127 -9.57 -2.01 0.02
C GLY A 127 -9.15 -0.55 0.20
N ALA A 128 -9.15 0.01 1.42
CA ALA A 128 -8.67 1.37 1.66
C ALA A 128 -7.22 1.60 1.18
N GLU A 129 -6.93 2.81 0.69
CA GLU A 129 -5.59 3.19 0.18
C GLU A 129 -4.51 3.22 1.27
N TYR A 130 -4.95 3.29 2.52
CA TYR A 130 -4.16 3.40 3.75
C TYR A 130 -4.27 2.14 4.62
N ARG A 131 -4.65 1.00 4.03
CA ARG A 131 -4.67 -0.30 4.73
C ARG A 131 -3.30 -0.67 5.31
N GLY A 132 -3.31 -1.31 6.48
CA GLY A 132 -2.11 -1.69 7.22
C GLY A 132 -1.40 -0.54 7.96
N ARG A 133 -2.07 0.62 8.11
CA ARG A 133 -1.53 1.78 8.84
C ARG A 133 -2.22 1.96 10.19
N SER A 134 -1.48 2.52 11.14
CA SER A 134 -2.00 2.91 12.45
C SER A 134 -2.96 4.09 12.31
N LEU A 135 -4.02 4.08 13.10
CA LEU A 135 -5.01 5.14 13.18
C LEU A 135 -4.82 5.94 14.48
N PRO A 136 -5.30 7.19 14.55
CA PRO A 136 -5.99 7.94 13.50
C PRO A 136 -5.06 8.51 12.43
N LEU A 137 -5.60 8.73 11.23
CA LEU A 137 -4.89 9.35 10.11
C LEU A 137 -5.63 10.60 9.63
N TYR A 138 -4.88 11.54 9.08
CA TYR A 138 -5.42 12.64 8.28
C TYR A 138 -5.19 12.35 6.80
N GLN A 139 -6.25 12.44 6.00
CA GLN A 139 -6.18 12.48 4.55
C GLN A 139 -6.17 13.93 4.09
N VAL A 140 -5.07 14.33 3.46
CA VAL A 140 -4.91 15.65 2.87
C VAL A 140 -5.03 15.51 1.35
N GLN A 141 -6.01 16.18 0.77
CA GLN A 141 -6.16 16.29 -0.69
C GLN A 141 -5.25 17.41 -1.20
N THR A 142 -4.66 17.21 -2.37
CA THR A 142 -3.73 18.17 -2.97
C THR A 142 -4.20 18.64 -4.33
N ASN A 143 -3.67 19.76 -4.81
CA ASN A 143 -4.03 20.35 -6.11
C ASN A 143 -3.37 19.66 -7.33
N HIS A 144 -2.75 18.49 -7.15
CA HIS A 144 -1.97 17.85 -8.19
C HIS A 144 -2.86 17.19 -9.26
N LYS A 145 -2.42 17.27 -10.54
CA LYS A 145 -3.14 16.71 -11.70
C LYS A 145 -3.51 15.23 -11.60
N ASP A 146 -2.72 14.46 -10.87
CA ASP A 146 -2.93 13.01 -10.66
C ASP A 146 -3.86 12.70 -9.46
N SER A 147 -4.58 13.71 -8.93
CA SER A 147 -5.48 13.61 -7.78
C SER A 147 -4.83 12.89 -6.59
N ILE A 148 -3.80 13.53 -6.04
CA ILE A 148 -2.95 12.95 -5.00
C ILE A 148 -3.55 13.22 -3.62
N ASN A 149 -3.74 12.14 -2.87
CA ASN A 149 -4.03 12.15 -1.45
C ASN A 149 -2.76 11.83 -0.67
N VAL A 150 -2.49 12.61 0.36
CA VAL A 150 -1.41 12.37 1.30
C VAL A 150 -2.02 11.94 2.63
N TYR A 151 -1.52 10.85 3.18
CA TYR A 151 -1.96 10.32 4.48
C TYR A 151 -0.90 10.64 5.52
N VAL A 152 -1.32 11.34 6.57
CA VAL A 152 -0.47 11.83 7.66
C VAL A 152 -0.89 11.16 8.96
N ASP A 153 0.06 10.66 9.74
CA ASP A 153 -0.19 10.15 11.08
C ASP A 153 -0.60 11.28 12.03
N ALA A 154 -1.73 11.13 12.72
CA ALA A 154 -2.27 12.19 13.57
C ALA A 154 -1.40 12.48 14.81
N TRP A 155 -0.58 11.52 15.25
CA TRP A 155 0.29 11.70 16.41
C TRP A 155 1.67 12.17 16.01
N THR A 156 2.31 11.53 15.03
CA THR A 156 3.70 11.85 14.67
C THR A 156 3.82 12.96 13.65
N GLY A 157 2.79 13.19 12.83
CA GLY A 157 2.90 14.05 11.66
C GLY A 157 3.78 13.45 10.55
N ASP A 158 3.95 12.13 10.56
CA ASP A 158 4.66 11.43 9.49
C ASP A 158 3.74 11.20 8.30
N ILE A 159 4.27 11.42 7.10
CA ILE A 159 3.57 11.03 5.87
C ILE A 159 3.69 9.51 5.70
N VAL A 160 2.64 8.78 6.03
CA VAL A 160 2.59 7.30 5.99
C VAL A 160 2.34 6.76 4.58
N ALA A 161 1.70 7.55 3.72
CA ALA A 161 1.43 7.17 2.35
C ALA A 161 1.13 8.39 1.46
N ILE A 162 1.55 8.30 0.20
CA ILE A 162 1.11 9.18 -0.88
C ILE A 162 0.39 8.31 -1.90
N ARG A 163 -0.81 8.71 -2.32
CA ARG A 163 -1.72 7.90 -3.14
C ARG A 163 -2.30 8.74 -4.27
N SER A 164 -1.91 8.39 -5.49
CA SER A 164 -2.34 9.07 -6.71
C SER A 164 -3.30 8.20 -7.53
N SER A 165 -3.87 8.74 -8.60
CA SER A 165 -4.70 7.94 -9.51
C SER A 165 -3.87 6.88 -10.23
N SER A 166 -2.62 7.20 -10.57
CA SER A 166 -1.64 6.21 -11.05
C SER A 166 -1.42 5.09 -10.03
N TRP A 167 -1.38 5.41 -8.73
CA TRP A 167 -1.33 4.39 -7.67
C TRP A 167 -2.58 3.53 -7.60
N ARG A 168 -3.78 4.14 -7.71
CA ARG A 168 -5.05 3.37 -7.70
C ARG A 168 -5.11 2.38 -8.86
N LEU A 169 -4.64 2.77 -10.04
CA LEU A 169 -4.57 1.87 -11.19
C LEU A 169 -3.56 0.74 -10.96
N TRP A 170 -2.40 1.07 -10.39
CA TRP A 170 -1.41 0.07 -10.01
C TRP A 170 -1.96 -0.91 -8.97
N ASP A 171 -2.68 -0.42 -7.97
CA ASP A 171 -3.34 -1.22 -6.93
C ASP A 171 -4.41 -2.14 -7.52
N LEU A 172 -5.20 -1.65 -8.48
CA LEU A 172 -6.16 -2.47 -9.23
C LEU A 172 -5.45 -3.59 -9.99
N MET A 173 -4.41 -3.27 -10.76
CA MET A 173 -3.61 -4.26 -11.49
C MET A 173 -2.99 -5.28 -10.55
N TRP A 174 -2.56 -4.84 -9.36
CA TRP A 174 -2.04 -5.71 -8.32
C TRP A 174 -3.09 -6.71 -7.84
N GLY A 175 -4.29 -6.25 -7.48
CA GLY A 175 -5.40 -7.14 -7.09
C GLY A 175 -5.75 -8.17 -8.16
N LEU A 176 -5.78 -7.75 -9.44
CA LEU A 176 -5.99 -8.67 -10.58
C LEU A 176 -4.87 -9.70 -10.70
N HIS A 177 -3.62 -9.31 -10.46
CA HIS A 177 -2.44 -10.16 -10.59
C HIS A 177 -2.36 -11.21 -9.46
N ILE A 178 -2.67 -10.82 -8.22
CA ILE A 178 -2.64 -11.72 -7.06
C ILE A 178 -3.99 -12.40 -6.75
N MET A 179 -5.01 -12.15 -7.56
CA MET A 179 -6.37 -12.68 -7.40
C MET A 179 -7.00 -12.37 -6.03
N ASP A 180 -6.60 -11.26 -5.43
CA ASP A 180 -7.22 -10.71 -4.24
C ASP A 180 -7.97 -9.46 -4.69
N TYR A 181 -9.27 -9.55 -4.85
CA TYR A 181 -10.08 -8.50 -5.50
C TYR A 181 -10.65 -7.46 -4.52
N VAL A 182 -10.58 -7.76 -3.22
CA VAL A 182 -11.20 -6.94 -2.18
C VAL A 182 -10.12 -6.16 -1.45
N ASP A 183 -9.27 -6.85 -0.71
CA ASP A 183 -8.27 -6.21 0.13
C ASP A 183 -7.01 -5.86 -0.66
N ARG A 184 -6.71 -6.63 -1.70
CA ARG A 184 -5.55 -6.43 -2.61
C ARG A 184 -4.23 -6.39 -1.84
N ASP A 185 -4.10 -7.14 -0.75
CA ASP A 185 -2.90 -7.18 0.10
C ASP A 185 -2.43 -8.61 0.43
N ASN A 186 -3.27 -9.62 0.21
CA ASN A 186 -3.00 -10.98 0.63
C ASN A 186 -2.61 -11.88 -0.54
N ILE A 187 -1.31 -12.00 -0.79
CA ILE A 187 -0.75 -12.96 -1.77
C ILE A 187 -0.88 -14.43 -1.33
N ASN A 188 -1.23 -14.70 -0.07
CA ASN A 188 -1.32 -16.05 0.47
C ASN A 188 -2.74 -16.64 0.41
N ASN A 189 -3.62 -16.04 -0.41
CA ASN A 189 -5.03 -16.42 -0.50
C ASN A 189 -5.26 -17.79 -1.20
N ILE A 190 -6.37 -18.44 -0.87
CA ILE A 190 -6.70 -19.80 -1.37
C ILE A 190 -6.93 -19.80 -2.89
N LEU A 191 -7.54 -18.73 -3.41
CA LEU A 191 -7.87 -18.62 -4.83
C LEU A 191 -6.60 -18.63 -5.69
N LEU A 192 -5.60 -17.83 -5.34
CA LEU A 192 -4.30 -17.78 -6.02
C LEU A 192 -3.56 -19.12 -5.94
N LYS A 193 -3.57 -19.78 -4.77
CA LYS A 193 -2.95 -21.11 -4.60
C LYS A 193 -3.58 -22.18 -5.47
N ALA A 194 -4.91 -22.23 -5.52
CA ALA A 194 -5.62 -23.18 -6.36
C ALA A 194 -5.34 -22.88 -7.85
N PHE A 195 -5.36 -21.61 -8.22
CA PHE A 195 -5.14 -21.18 -9.59
C PHE A 195 -3.71 -21.44 -10.07
N SER A 196 -2.69 -21.24 -9.23
CA SER A 196 -1.30 -21.48 -9.61
C SER A 196 -1.02 -22.94 -9.95
N ILE A 197 -1.62 -23.88 -9.20
CA ILE A 197 -1.55 -25.32 -9.50
C ILE A 197 -2.24 -25.62 -10.84
N LEU A 198 -3.44 -25.08 -11.06
CA LEU A 198 -4.19 -25.28 -12.32
C LEU A 198 -3.43 -24.71 -13.52
N ALA A 199 -2.85 -23.52 -13.38
CA ALA A 199 -2.03 -22.87 -14.40
C ALA A 199 -0.79 -23.70 -14.73
N LEU A 200 -0.10 -24.25 -13.73
CA LEU A 200 1.05 -25.13 -13.92
C LEU A 200 0.68 -26.39 -14.71
N ILE A 201 -0.39 -27.09 -14.30
CA ILE A 201 -0.88 -28.29 -14.99
C ILE A 201 -1.25 -27.96 -16.44
N SER A 202 -1.96 -26.85 -16.65
CA SER A 202 -2.36 -26.40 -17.99
C SER A 202 -1.15 -26.07 -18.88
N SER A 203 -0.15 -25.37 -18.33
CA SER A 203 1.08 -25.01 -19.05
C SER A 203 1.89 -26.25 -19.44
N LEU A 204 2.11 -27.17 -18.49
CA LEU A 204 2.80 -28.44 -18.75
C LEU A 204 2.07 -29.28 -19.79
N SER A 205 0.73 -29.36 -19.71
CA SER A 205 -0.07 -30.05 -20.71
C SER A 205 0.11 -29.43 -22.11
N GLY A 206 0.18 -28.11 -22.23
CA GLY A 206 0.40 -27.44 -23.51
C GLY A 206 1.76 -27.76 -24.12
N VAL A 207 2.82 -27.74 -23.30
CA VAL A 207 4.19 -28.11 -23.72
C VAL A 207 4.24 -29.57 -24.17
N ILE A 208 3.67 -30.48 -23.38
CA ILE A 208 3.61 -31.92 -23.71
C ILE A 208 2.85 -32.14 -25.03
N LEU A 209 1.70 -31.50 -25.21
CA LEU A 209 0.91 -31.61 -26.44
C LEU A 209 1.68 -31.10 -27.66
N PHE A 210 2.49 -30.04 -27.53
CA PHE A 210 3.34 -29.55 -28.63
C PHE A 210 4.30 -30.63 -29.14
N PHE A 211 4.94 -31.40 -28.24
CA PHE A 211 5.87 -32.47 -28.63
C PHE A 211 5.18 -33.75 -29.12
N ILE A 212 3.99 -34.05 -28.60
CA ILE A 212 3.25 -35.27 -28.96
C ILE A 212 2.43 -35.09 -30.24
N THR A 213 2.01 -33.85 -30.58
CA THR A 213 1.16 -33.62 -31.75
C THR A 213 1.95 -33.85 -33.05
N PRO A 214 1.63 -34.90 -33.84
CA PRO A 214 2.34 -35.16 -35.08
C PRO A 214 2.08 -34.02 -36.07
N ARG A 215 3.13 -33.53 -36.74
CA ARG A 215 2.98 -32.62 -37.88
C ARG A 215 2.11 -33.33 -38.90
N ARG A 216 0.90 -32.81 -39.16
CA ARG A 216 0.15 -33.20 -40.36
C ARG A 216 0.99 -32.78 -41.57
N SER A 217 1.56 -33.76 -42.26
CA SER A 217 2.08 -33.56 -43.61
C SER A 217 0.92 -33.10 -44.47
N THR A 218 0.94 -31.84 -44.89
CA THR A 218 0.09 -31.36 -45.98
C THR A 218 0.57 -32.08 -47.24
N SER A 219 -0.15 -33.14 -47.62
CA SER A 219 -0.18 -33.66 -48.99
C SER A 219 -1.15 -32.84 -49.81
#